data_AF-A0A256GG93-F1
#
_entry.id   AF-A0A256GG93-F1
#
_cell.length_a   1.000
_cell.length_b   1.000
_cell.length_c   1.000
_cell.angle_alpha   90.00
_cell.angle_beta   90.00
_cell.angle_gamma   90.00
#
_symmetry.space_group_name_H-M   'P 1'
#
loop_
_entity.id
_entity.type
_entity.pdbx_description
1 polymer ?
#
loop_
_entity_poly.entity_id
_entity_poly.type
_entity_poly.pdbx_seq_one_letter_code
_entity_poly.pdbx_strand_id
1 'polypeptide(L)'
;MTTNGKSAIRLSLRAGEKIYINGAVLKADRKVSLELLNDATFLLENHVLQPEETTSPLRQLYFAAQMILIEPALREQARNTFAQMLKGMFATFKDAEILNALKLVDELVHNGRVFDALKTIRTLYKREAELMGEKDLSVSAIQTEKPMATAQESNSVFGTRSA
;
A
#
# COMPACT_ATOMS: atom_id res chain seq x y z
N MET A 1 16.80 -26.64 -39.57
CA MET A 1 15.76 -26.30 -38.57
C MET A 1 16.46 -25.81 -37.33
N THR A 2 16.60 -24.50 -37.17
CA THR A 2 17.26 -23.88 -36.01
C THR A 2 16.24 -23.75 -34.89
N THR A 3 16.38 -24.54 -33.81
CA THR A 3 15.58 -24.40 -32.60
C THR A 3 16.05 -23.16 -31.87
N ASN A 4 15.32 -22.05 -32.02
CA ASN A 4 15.55 -20.83 -31.26
C ASN A 4 15.28 -21.15 -29.77
N GLY A 5 16.35 -21.31 -28.99
CA GLY A 5 16.26 -21.63 -27.57
C GLY A 5 15.60 -20.47 -26.83
N LYS A 6 14.30 -20.60 -26.56
CA LYS A 6 13.61 -19.71 -25.61
C LYS A 6 14.37 -19.78 -24.28
N SER A 7 14.80 -18.63 -23.79
CA SER A 7 15.58 -18.49 -22.57
C SER A 7 14.80 -19.08 -21.40
N ALA A 8 15.18 -20.28 -20.96
CA ALA A 8 14.58 -20.89 -19.79
C ALA A 8 14.97 -20.09 -18.54
N ILE A 9 13.97 -19.72 -17.73
CA ILE A 9 14.22 -18.98 -16.49
C ILE A 9 14.67 -19.99 -15.43
N ARG A 10 15.90 -19.84 -14.95
CA ARG A 10 16.44 -20.66 -13.86
C ARG A 10 16.38 -19.89 -12.55
N LEU A 11 15.78 -20.51 -11.54
CA LEU A 11 15.62 -19.96 -10.20
C LEU A 11 16.07 -20.95 -9.14
N SER A 12 16.63 -20.42 -8.05
CA SER A 12 17.13 -21.23 -6.94
C SER A 12 16.29 -20.94 -5.69
N LEU A 13 15.77 -22.00 -5.07
CA LEU A 13 15.04 -21.93 -3.81
C LEU A 13 15.92 -22.49 -2.69
N ARG A 14 15.87 -21.84 -1.52
CA ARG A 14 16.49 -22.33 -0.29
C ARG A 14 15.59 -23.35 0.41
N ALA A 15 16.17 -24.10 1.35
CA ALA A 15 15.39 -25.01 2.19
C ALA A 15 14.29 -24.23 2.94
N GLY A 16 13.06 -24.70 2.83
CA GLY A 16 11.89 -24.09 3.45
C GLY A 16 11.22 -22.97 2.65
N GLU A 17 11.87 -22.46 1.60
CA GLU A 17 11.37 -21.32 0.80
C GLU A 17 10.21 -21.74 -0.10
N LYS A 18 9.21 -20.86 -0.22
CA LYS A 18 8.05 -21.06 -1.10
C LYS A 18 8.14 -20.24 -2.39
N ILE A 19 7.59 -20.82 -3.45
CA ILE A 19 7.29 -20.13 -4.71
C ILE A 19 5.82 -20.31 -5.06
N TYR A 20 5.19 -19.23 -5.47
CA TYR A 20 3.82 -19.16 -5.97
C TYR A 20 3.91 -19.04 -7.49
N ILE A 21 3.31 -19.96 -8.24
CA ILE A 21 3.38 -20.01 -9.69
C ILE A 21 2.05 -20.46 -10.27
N ASN A 22 1.40 -19.60 -11.06
CA ASN A 22 0.10 -19.88 -11.70
C ASN A 22 -0.96 -20.47 -10.74
N GLY A 23 -1.02 -20.04 -9.48
CA GLY A 23 -1.94 -20.57 -8.45
C GLY A 23 -1.43 -21.77 -7.67
N ALA A 24 -0.33 -22.40 -8.08
CA ALA A 24 0.30 -23.46 -7.31
C ALA A 24 1.32 -22.88 -6.32
N VAL A 25 1.41 -23.49 -5.13
CA VAL A 25 2.42 -23.16 -4.13
C VAL A 25 3.37 -24.35 -4.00
N LEU A 26 4.65 -24.14 -4.29
CA LEU A 26 5.69 -25.15 -4.12
C LEU A 26 6.58 -24.72 -2.95
N LYS A 27 6.89 -25.66 -2.06
CA LYS A 27 7.85 -25.48 -0.97
C LYS A 27 9.04 -26.39 -1.21
N ALA A 28 10.24 -25.84 -1.15
CA ALA A 28 11.46 -26.63 -1.21
C ALA A 28 11.80 -27.23 0.16
N ASP A 29 12.10 -28.52 0.24
CA ASP A 29 12.58 -29.20 1.45
C ASP A 29 14.08 -28.93 1.70
N ARG A 30 14.84 -28.73 0.63
CA ARG A 30 16.27 -28.40 0.61
C ARG A 30 16.59 -27.37 -0.47
N LYS A 31 17.85 -26.97 -0.59
CA LYS A 31 18.29 -26.10 -1.69
C LYS A 31 18.09 -26.80 -3.04
N VAL A 32 17.29 -26.22 -3.93
CA VAL A 32 16.99 -26.76 -5.26
C VAL A 32 17.10 -25.68 -6.33
N SER A 33 17.46 -26.07 -7.54
CA SER A 33 17.36 -25.21 -8.73
C SER A 33 16.20 -25.71 -9.57
N LEU A 34 15.27 -24.82 -9.90
CA LEU A 34 14.15 -25.07 -10.79
C LEU A 34 14.39 -24.33 -12.10
N GLU A 35 13.96 -24.93 -13.20
CA GLU A 35 14.05 -24.36 -14.53
C GLU A 35 12.65 -24.35 -15.15
N LEU A 36 12.20 -23.15 -15.51
CA LEU A 36 10.93 -22.95 -16.17
C LEU A 36 11.13 -23.08 -17.67
N LEU A 37 10.53 -24.14 -18.24
CA LEU A 37 10.59 -24.43 -19.67
C LEU A 37 9.53 -23.64 -20.48
N ASN A 38 8.62 -22.97 -19.78
CA ASN A 38 7.54 -22.16 -20.35
C ASN A 38 7.49 -20.80 -19.65
N ASP A 39 6.81 -19.85 -20.29
CA ASP A 39 6.45 -18.59 -19.67
C ASP A 39 5.53 -18.86 -18.49
N ALA A 40 5.94 -18.43 -17.30
CA ALA A 40 5.16 -18.59 -16.09
C ALA A 40 5.16 -17.31 -15.26
N THR A 41 4.03 -17.02 -14.66
CA THR A 41 3.87 -15.91 -13.74
C THR A 41 4.10 -16.44 -12.33
N PHE A 42 5.10 -15.90 -11.63
CA PHE A 42 5.49 -16.38 -10.30
C PHE A 42 5.85 -15.26 -9.32
N LEU A 43 5.76 -15.57 -8.03
CA LEU A 43 6.29 -14.77 -6.93
C LEU A 43 7.00 -15.67 -5.93
N LEU A 44 8.14 -15.20 -5.43
CA LEU A 44 8.86 -15.83 -4.32
C LEU A 44 8.25 -15.38 -2.99
N GLU A 45 8.40 -16.20 -1.95
CA GLU A 45 7.86 -15.92 -0.60
C GLU A 45 8.22 -14.52 -0.08
N ASN A 46 9.45 -14.04 -0.31
CA ASN A 46 9.90 -12.71 0.13
C ASN A 46 9.15 -11.54 -0.53
N HIS A 47 8.49 -11.79 -1.66
CA HIS A 47 7.66 -10.83 -2.37
C HIS A 47 6.16 -11.05 -2.13
N VAL A 48 5.78 -12.07 -1.36
CA VAL A 48 4.39 -12.30 -1.00
C VAL A 48 4.10 -11.61 0.32
N LEU A 49 3.15 -10.69 0.29
CA LEU A 49 2.61 -10.03 1.47
C LEU A 49 1.49 -10.90 2.06
N GLN A 50 1.54 -11.16 3.36
CA GLN A 50 0.48 -11.87 4.06
C GLN A 50 -0.69 -10.93 4.41
N PRO A 51 -1.94 -11.45 4.53
CA PRO A 51 -3.10 -10.65 4.90
C PRO A 51 -2.92 -9.87 6.20
N GLU A 52 -2.22 -10.43 7.18
CA GLU A 52 -1.97 -9.78 8.48
C GLU A 52 -1.02 -8.58 8.36
N GLU A 53 -0.21 -8.53 7.30
CA GLU A 53 0.74 -7.47 7.04
C GLU A 53 0.13 -6.29 6.26
N THR A 54 -1.15 -6.35 5.88
CA THR A 54 -1.85 -5.29 5.13
C THR A 54 -2.31 -4.15 6.05
N THR A 55 -1.37 -3.60 6.81
CA THR A 55 -1.63 -2.59 7.84
C THR A 55 -1.74 -1.16 7.31
N SER A 56 -1.41 -0.93 6.04
CA SER A 56 -1.52 0.39 5.39
C SER A 56 -2.31 0.32 4.07
N PRO A 57 -2.93 1.43 3.64
CA PRO A 57 -3.62 1.54 2.35
C PRO A 57 -2.80 1.05 1.14
N LEU A 58 -1.52 1.41 1.03
CA LEU A 58 -0.68 0.94 -0.07
C LEU A 58 -0.32 -0.54 0.05
N ARG A 59 -0.19 -1.07 1.27
CA ARG A 59 0.00 -2.51 1.49
C ARG A 59 -1.25 -3.32 1.12
N GLN A 60 -2.43 -2.78 1.41
CA GLN A 60 -3.69 -3.37 0.96
C GLN A 60 -3.79 -3.36 -0.58
N LEU A 61 -3.41 -2.24 -1.22
CA LEU A 61 -3.37 -2.13 -2.68
C LEU A 61 -2.38 -3.13 -3.30
N TYR A 62 -1.20 -3.30 -2.69
CA TYR A 62 -0.22 -4.31 -3.08
C TYR A 62 -0.81 -5.71 -3.00
N PHE A 63 -1.50 -6.04 -1.91
CA PHE A 63 -2.13 -7.34 -1.73
C PHE A 63 -3.18 -7.63 -2.82
N ALA A 64 -4.01 -6.65 -3.16
CA ALA A 64 -4.97 -6.78 -4.26
C ALA A 64 -4.26 -7.03 -5.61
N ALA A 65 -3.20 -6.28 -5.92
CA ALA A 65 -2.40 -6.49 -7.13
C ALA A 65 -1.70 -7.87 -7.14
N GLN A 66 -1.25 -8.34 -5.97
CA GLN A 66 -0.65 -9.67 -5.82
C GLN A 66 -1.64 -10.77 -6.18
N MET A 67 -2.91 -10.66 -5.74
CA MET A 67 -3.95 -11.64 -6.08
C MET A 67 -4.20 -11.74 -7.59
N ILE A 68 -4.14 -10.63 -8.33
CA ILE A 68 -4.24 -10.63 -9.81
C ILE A 68 -3.15 -11.52 -10.44
N LEU A 69 -1.96 -11.54 -9.83
CA LEU A 69 -0.78 -12.23 -10.33
C LEU A 69 -0.78 -13.71 -9.95
N ILE A 70 -1.06 -14.05 -8.69
CA ILE A 70 -0.90 -15.42 -8.18
C ILE A 70 -2.16 -16.27 -8.25
N GLU A 71 -3.36 -15.68 -8.30
CA GLU A 71 -4.62 -16.41 -8.22
C GLU A 71 -5.38 -16.29 -9.56
N PRO A 72 -5.05 -17.12 -10.58
CA PRO A 72 -5.64 -16.99 -11.91
C PRO A 72 -7.17 -17.15 -11.90
N ALA A 73 -7.71 -17.93 -10.98
CA ALA A 73 -9.15 -18.16 -10.82
C ALA A 73 -9.91 -16.91 -10.33
N LEU A 74 -9.26 -16.06 -9.53
CA LEU A 74 -9.86 -14.84 -8.98
C LEU A 74 -9.39 -13.57 -9.69
N ARG A 75 -8.63 -13.69 -10.78
CA ARG A 75 -7.96 -12.56 -11.44
C ARG A 75 -8.89 -11.40 -11.76
N GLU A 76 -10.05 -11.67 -12.36
CA GLU A 76 -10.99 -10.61 -12.76
C GLU A 76 -11.67 -9.95 -11.55
N GLN A 77 -12.00 -10.73 -10.52
CA GLN A 77 -12.51 -10.18 -9.26
C GLN A 77 -11.43 -9.32 -8.57
N ALA A 78 -10.21 -9.82 -8.48
CA ALA A 78 -9.07 -9.11 -7.90
C ALA A 78 -8.77 -7.82 -8.65
N ARG A 79 -8.89 -7.81 -9.99
CA ARG A 79 -8.78 -6.59 -10.82
C ARG A 79 -9.83 -5.56 -10.47
N ASN A 80 -11.09 -5.98 -10.32
CA ASN A 80 -12.18 -5.07 -9.95
C ASN A 80 -11.96 -4.48 -8.55
N THR A 81 -11.58 -5.31 -7.57
CA THR A 81 -11.24 -4.87 -6.21
C THR A 81 -10.06 -3.92 -6.23
N PHE A 82 -8.99 -4.25 -6.95
CA PHE A 82 -7.83 -3.39 -7.12
C PHE A 82 -8.21 -2.02 -7.69
N ALA A 83 -9.00 -1.98 -8.76
CA ALA A 83 -9.44 -0.73 -9.39
C ALA A 83 -10.31 0.12 -8.45
N GLN A 84 -11.17 -0.49 -7.65
CA GLN A 84 -11.96 0.21 -6.64
C GLN A 84 -11.08 0.81 -5.54
N MET A 85 -10.13 0.03 -5.02
CA MET A 85 -9.18 0.50 -4.01
C MET A 85 -8.34 1.65 -4.55
N LEU A 86 -7.82 1.51 -5.77
CA LEU A 86 -7.00 2.54 -6.43
C LEU A 86 -7.76 3.86 -6.58
N LYS A 87 -9.04 3.80 -7.00
CA LYS A 87 -9.91 4.99 -7.04
C LYS A 87 -10.07 5.64 -5.66
N GLY A 88 -10.24 4.83 -4.62
CA GLY A 88 -10.27 5.32 -3.23
C GLY A 88 -8.95 6.00 -2.82
N MET A 89 -7.81 5.47 -3.26
CA MET A 89 -6.49 6.07 -2.97
C MET A 89 -6.33 7.44 -3.62
N PHE A 90 -6.79 7.64 -4.85
CA PHE A 90 -6.78 8.95 -5.51
C PHE A 90 -7.62 10.00 -4.76
N ALA A 91 -8.68 9.60 -4.06
CA ALA A 91 -9.47 10.50 -3.23
C ALA A 91 -8.85 10.75 -1.84
N THR A 92 -7.97 9.86 -1.37
CA THR A 92 -7.44 9.87 0.00
C THR A 92 -6.07 10.57 0.09
N PHE A 93 -5.18 10.30 -0.86
CA PHE A 93 -3.84 10.90 -0.89
C PHE A 93 -3.85 12.29 -1.54
N LYS A 94 -3.04 13.19 -1.00
CA LYS A 94 -2.80 14.54 -1.57
C LYS A 94 -1.37 14.74 -2.06
N ASP A 95 -0.46 13.85 -1.65
CA ASP A 95 0.95 13.91 -2.01
C ASP A 95 1.13 13.61 -3.50
N ALA A 96 1.78 14.53 -4.22
CA ALA A 96 1.92 14.45 -5.67
C ALA A 96 2.80 13.27 -6.12
N GLU A 97 3.79 12.87 -5.32
CA GLU A 97 4.66 11.73 -5.62
C GLU A 97 3.85 10.43 -5.59
N ILE A 98 3.08 10.23 -4.52
CA ILE A 98 2.18 9.08 -4.41
C ILE A 98 1.16 9.08 -5.55
N LEU A 99 0.49 10.21 -5.82
CA LEU A 99 -0.54 10.28 -6.86
C LEU A 99 0.03 9.99 -8.26
N ASN A 100 1.23 10.46 -8.57
CA ASN A 100 1.89 10.17 -9.85
C ASN A 100 2.28 8.69 -9.96
N ALA A 101 2.79 8.11 -8.87
CA ALA A 101 3.11 6.69 -8.86
C ALA A 101 1.84 5.82 -8.97
N LEU A 102 0.72 6.21 -8.35
CA LEU A 102 -0.56 5.51 -8.48
C LEU A 102 -1.09 5.52 -9.93
N LYS A 103 -0.89 6.61 -10.69
CA LYS A 103 -1.22 6.64 -12.13
C LYS A 103 -0.36 5.65 -12.92
N LEU A 104 0.93 5.58 -12.63
CA LEU A 104 1.83 4.61 -13.25
C LEU A 104 1.42 3.17 -12.89
N VAL A 105 1.04 2.92 -11.65
CA VAL A 105 0.55 1.61 -11.19
C VAL A 105 -0.71 1.22 -11.98
N ASP A 106 -1.65 2.14 -12.18
CA ASP A 106 -2.87 1.90 -12.99
C ASP A 106 -2.51 1.44 -14.40
N GLU A 107 -1.63 2.19 -15.07
CA GLU A 107 -1.16 1.89 -16.43
C GLU A 107 -0.46 0.52 -16.51
N LEU A 108 0.41 0.21 -15.55
CA LEU A 108 1.14 -1.05 -15.51
C LEU A 108 0.18 -2.24 -15.34
N VAL A 109 -0.82 -2.13 -14.45
CA VAL A 109 -1.82 -3.20 -14.26
C VAL A 109 -2.70 -3.38 -15.49
N HIS A 110 -3.11 -2.27 -16.12
CA HIS A 110 -3.89 -2.30 -17.36
C HIS A 110 -3.14 -3.01 -18.49
N ASN A 111 -1.83 -2.75 -18.62
CA ASN A 111 -0.96 -3.38 -19.60
C ASN A 111 -0.49 -4.80 -19.22
N GLY A 112 -1.03 -5.38 -18.14
CA GLY A 112 -0.66 -6.73 -17.68
C GLY A 112 0.73 -6.84 -17.02
N ARG A 113 1.43 -5.72 -16.82
CA ARG A 113 2.73 -5.63 -16.15
C ARG A 113 2.59 -5.55 -14.63
N VAL A 114 1.80 -6.47 -14.06
CA VAL A 114 1.41 -6.45 -12.65
C VAL A 114 2.62 -6.56 -11.71
N PHE A 115 3.65 -7.31 -12.08
CA PHE A 115 4.87 -7.42 -11.28
C PHE A 115 5.61 -6.07 -11.15
N ASP A 116 5.64 -5.28 -12.21
CA ASP A 116 6.25 -3.95 -12.17
C ASP A 116 5.39 -3.00 -11.33
N ALA A 117 4.06 -3.14 -11.38
CA ALA A 117 3.15 -2.41 -10.51
C ALA A 117 3.43 -2.71 -9.02
N LEU A 118 3.65 -3.97 -8.66
CA LEU A 118 4.03 -4.36 -7.29
C LEU A 118 5.33 -3.69 -6.84
N LYS A 119 6.35 -3.63 -7.71
CA LYS A 119 7.60 -2.93 -7.40
C LYS A 119 7.35 -1.45 -7.11
N THR A 120 6.59 -0.79 -7.98
CA THR A 120 6.25 0.64 -7.82
C THR A 120 5.47 0.89 -6.53
N ILE A 121 4.50 0.03 -6.17
CA ILE A 121 3.79 0.18 -4.90
C ILE A 121 4.74 0.06 -3.70
N ARG A 122 5.68 -0.90 -3.76
CA ARG A 122 6.63 -1.13 -2.66
C ARG A 122 7.58 0.03 -2.41
N THR A 123 7.95 0.80 -3.44
CA THR A 123 8.79 2.00 -3.26
C THR A 123 8.06 3.11 -2.50
N LEU A 124 6.73 3.12 -2.53
CA LEU A 124 5.92 4.15 -1.88
C LEU A 124 5.70 3.89 -0.38
N TYR A 125 5.99 2.69 0.13
CA TYR A 125 5.74 2.35 1.54
C TYR A 125 6.46 3.28 2.51
N LYS A 126 7.69 3.69 2.19
CA LYS A 126 8.43 4.63 3.02
C LYS A 126 7.74 5.99 3.06
N ARG A 127 7.34 6.50 1.89
CA ARG A 127 6.67 7.79 1.74
C ARG A 127 5.31 7.81 2.43
N GLU A 128 4.53 6.74 2.30
CA GLU A 128 3.27 6.58 3.01
C GLU A 128 3.48 6.57 4.53
N ALA A 129 4.48 5.84 5.03
CA ALA A 129 4.79 5.82 6.46
C ALA A 129 5.20 7.20 6.99
N GLU A 130 5.96 7.99 6.22
CA GLU A 130 6.29 9.38 6.55
C GLU A 130 5.01 10.23 6.68
N LEU A 131 4.11 10.17 5.69
CA LEU A 131 2.85 10.93 5.70
C LEU A 131 1.89 10.50 6.82
N MET A 132 1.86 9.20 7.14
CA MET A 132 1.03 8.67 8.23
C MET A 132 1.63 8.99 9.61
N GLY A 133 2.96 9.01 9.73
CA GLY A 133 3.65 9.47 10.94
C GLY A 133 3.50 10.97 11.19
N GLU A 134 3.41 11.79 10.14
CA GLU A 134 3.08 13.22 10.26
C GLU A 134 1.62 13.47 10.64
N LYS A 135 0.71 12.53 10.35
CA LYS A 135 -0.73 12.69 10.58
C LYS A 135 -1.11 12.70 12.06
N ASP A 136 -0.25 12.21 12.96
CA ASP A 136 -0.45 12.30 14.41
C ASP A 136 -0.15 13.71 15.00
N LEU A 137 0.31 14.67 14.19
CA LEU A 137 0.68 16.02 14.66
C LEU A 137 -0.25 17.16 14.20
N SER A 138 -1.28 16.89 13.38
CA SER A 138 -2.13 17.96 12.80
C SER A 138 -3.61 17.93 13.19
N VAL A 139 -4.02 17.11 14.16
CA VAL A 139 -5.37 17.18 14.74
C VAL A 139 -5.32 17.75 16.16
N SER A 140 -4.89 19.01 16.28
CA SER A 140 -5.18 19.89 17.43
C SER A 140 -5.07 21.35 17.02
N ALA A 141 -5.89 21.75 16.06
CA ALA A 141 -6.12 23.16 15.76
C ALA A 141 -7.59 23.37 15.38
N ILE A 142 -8.49 23.15 16.35
CA ILE A 142 -9.86 23.65 16.27
C ILE A 142 -10.27 24.24 17.63
N GLN A 143 -10.32 25.57 17.65
CA GLN A 143 -11.16 26.47 18.46
C GLN A 143 -10.75 26.82 19.91
N THR A 144 -10.13 27.99 20.05
CA THR A 144 -10.60 29.01 21.02
C THR A 144 -10.65 30.37 20.31
N GLU A 145 -11.78 30.64 19.65
CA GLU A 145 -12.15 32.00 19.31
C GLU A 145 -12.46 32.77 20.60
N LYS A 146 -11.83 33.94 20.73
CA LYS A 146 -12.10 34.95 21.75
C LYS A 146 -13.23 35.85 21.23
N PRO A 147 -14.19 36.24 22.08
CA PRO A 147 -14.69 37.60 21.96
C PRO A 147 -14.52 38.39 23.27
N MET A 148 -14.04 39.60 23.03
CA MET A 148 -13.98 40.75 23.92
C MET A 148 -15.38 41.31 24.12
N ALA A 149 -15.80 41.55 25.36
CA ALA A 149 -16.91 42.45 25.69
C ALA A 149 -16.44 43.43 26.77
N THR A 150 -16.57 44.71 26.48
CA THR A 150 -16.11 45.85 27.27
C THR A 150 -17.28 46.49 28.00
N ALA A 151 -17.05 46.83 29.29
CA ALA A 151 -17.67 47.85 30.14
C ALA A 151 -19.17 47.79 30.49
N GLN A 152 -19.45 47.83 31.80
CA GLN A 152 -20.19 48.95 32.40
C GLN A 152 -19.97 49.02 33.93
N GLU A 153 -19.66 50.24 34.38
CA GLU A 153 -19.50 50.67 35.77
C GLU A 153 -20.84 50.67 36.54
N SER A 154 -20.77 50.39 37.84
CA SER A 154 -21.61 51.07 38.82
C SER A 154 -20.92 51.10 40.18
N ASN A 155 -20.45 52.29 40.51
CA ASN A 155 -19.87 52.75 41.75
C ASN A 155 -20.95 52.96 42.83
N SER A 156 -20.66 52.65 44.10
CA SER A 156 -21.16 53.29 45.35
C SER A 156 -21.08 52.31 46.52
N VAL A 157 -20.77 52.62 47.78
CA VAL A 157 -20.26 53.80 48.52
C VAL A 157 -20.11 53.29 49.98
N PHE A 158 -19.07 53.76 50.68
CA PHE A 158 -18.88 53.91 52.14
C PHE A 158 -19.58 53.01 53.20
N GLY A 159 -18.81 52.69 54.25
CA GLY A 159 -19.29 52.60 55.64
C GLY A 159 -18.68 51.44 56.45
N THR A 160 -17.52 51.62 57.09
CA THR A 160 -17.38 51.82 58.56
C THR A 160 -18.10 50.80 59.48
N ARG A 161 -17.35 49.93 60.17
CA ARG A 161 -17.10 49.98 61.63
C ARG A 161 -16.49 48.69 62.19
N SER A 162 -15.66 48.92 63.20
CA SER A 162 -15.05 48.00 64.16
C SER A 162 -16.03 47.07 64.89
N ALA A 163 -15.53 45.88 65.25
CA ALA A 163 -15.58 45.32 66.60
C ALA A 163 -14.43 44.32 66.75
#